data_AF-A0AAV4NM76-F1
#
_entry.id   AF-A0AAV4NM76-F1
#
_cell.length_a   1.000
_cell.length_b   1.000
_cell.length_c   1.000
_cell.angle_alpha   90.00
_cell.angle_beta   90.00
_cell.angle_gamma   90.00
#
_symmetry.space_group_name_H-M   'P 1'
#
loop_
_entity.id
_entity.type
_entity.pdbx_description
1 polymer ?
#
loop_
_entity_poly.entity_id
_entity_poly.type
_entity_poly.pdbx_seq_one_letter_code
_entity_poly.pdbx_strand_id
1 'polypeptide(L)'
;MTSSVKIVRYGLTDSLDGRLQVFKKKGLPHVIYCRLWRWPDLQSHHELKAIESCEYAFNLKRDEVCVNPYHYRRVETPVLPPIYVPRNPGEVPTQLPH
;
A
#
# COMPACT_ATOMS: atom_id res chain seq x y z
N MET A 1 26.59 1.23 9.98
CA MET A 1 25.88 -0.05 9.78
C MET A 1 24.96 0.12 8.58
N THR A 2 25.40 -0.29 7.40
CA THR A 2 24.54 -0.26 6.22
C THR A 2 23.44 -1.30 6.42
N SER A 3 22.22 -0.88 6.74
CA SER A 3 21.08 -1.79 6.70
C SER A 3 20.98 -2.31 5.27
N SER A 4 21.33 -3.59 5.05
CA SER A 4 21.25 -4.20 3.72
C SER A 4 19.85 -3.98 3.16
N VAL A 5 19.76 -3.14 2.12
CA VAL A 5 18.51 -2.88 1.41
C VAL A 5 18.13 -4.19 0.71
N LYS A 6 17.05 -4.84 1.16
CA LYS A 6 16.46 -5.97 0.43
C LYS A 6 15.48 -5.40 -0.58
N ILE A 7 15.74 -5.62 -1.87
CA ILE A 7 14.97 -5.06 -3.00
C ILE A 7 14.31 -6.21 -3.77
N VAL A 8 13.06 -6.02 -4.19
CA VAL A 8 12.34 -6.93 -5.08
C VAL A 8 11.92 -6.16 -6.34
N ARG A 9 12.23 -6.69 -7.53
CA ARG A 9 11.74 -6.16 -8.80
C ARG A 9 10.27 -6.54 -9.01
N TYR A 10 9.44 -5.57 -9.34
CA TYR A 10 8.12 -5.83 -9.90
C TYR A 10 8.33 -6.30 -11.35
N GLY A 11 8.04 -7.57 -11.65
CA GLY A 11 8.14 -8.02 -13.05
C GLY A 11 8.40 -9.48 -13.36
N LEU A 12 8.47 -10.40 -12.38
CA LEU A 12 8.55 -11.83 -12.74
C LEU A 12 7.18 -12.49 -13.01
N THR A 13 6.05 -11.78 -12.83
CA THR A 13 4.72 -12.21 -13.30
C THR A 13 3.80 -11.00 -13.56
N ASP A 14 3.73 -10.54 -14.82
CA ASP A 14 2.57 -9.95 -15.51
C ASP A 14 1.55 -9.05 -14.73
N SER A 15 2.00 -8.12 -13.90
CA SER A 15 1.13 -7.19 -13.17
C SER A 15 1.76 -5.80 -13.11
N LEU A 16 1.22 -4.89 -13.93
CA LEU A 16 1.60 -3.48 -14.04
C LEU A 16 1.38 -2.66 -12.74
N ASP A 17 0.69 -3.25 -11.75
CA ASP A 17 0.33 -2.62 -10.48
C ASP A 17 1.20 -3.07 -9.28
N GLY A 18 2.26 -3.84 -9.53
CA GLY A 18 3.23 -4.17 -8.48
C GLY A 18 2.67 -5.08 -7.38
N ARG A 19 1.87 -6.08 -7.74
CA ARG A 19 1.43 -7.13 -6.81
C ARG A 19 2.23 -8.41 -7.03
N LEU A 20 2.84 -8.94 -5.98
CA LEU A 20 3.46 -10.27 -6.02
C LEU A 20 2.37 -11.32 -5.82
N GLN A 21 2.25 -12.29 -6.74
CA GLN A 21 1.30 -13.39 -6.62
C GLN A 21 1.94 -14.55 -5.86
N VAL A 22 1.57 -14.72 -4.60
CA VAL A 22 1.95 -15.90 -3.81
C VAL A 22 0.67 -16.69 -3.53
N PHE A 23 0.58 -17.91 -4.05
CA PHE A 23 -0.46 -18.89 -3.68
C PHE A 23 -1.91 -18.36 -3.81
N LYS A 24 -2.25 -17.76 -4.96
CA LYS A 24 -3.58 -17.18 -5.30
C LYS A 24 -4.00 -15.94 -4.49
N LYS A 25 -3.17 -15.39 -3.60
CA LYS A 25 -3.42 -14.11 -2.91
C LYS A 25 -2.45 -13.04 -3.42
N LYS A 26 -2.99 -12.00 -4.06
CA LYS A 26 -2.22 -10.84 -4.51
C LYS A 26 -1.96 -9.92 -3.32
N GLY A 27 -0.69 -9.65 -3.00
CA GLY A 27 -0.30 -8.76 -1.92
C GLY A 27 0.91 -7.91 -2.31
N LEU A 28 1.04 -6.75 -1.67
CA LEU A 28 2.20 -5.89 -1.86
C LEU A 28 3.41 -6.50 -1.13
N PRO A 29 4.57 -6.68 -1.78
CA PRO A 29 5.68 -7.45 -1.21
C PRO A 29 6.24 -6.82 0.07
N HIS A 30 6.33 -5.48 0.15
CA HIS A 30 6.77 -4.81 1.38
C HIS A 30 5.80 -5.03 2.55
N VAL A 31 4.49 -5.12 2.29
CA VAL A 31 3.47 -5.44 3.32
C VAL A 31 3.63 -6.88 3.81
N ILE A 32 3.80 -7.84 2.89
CA ILE A 32 3.98 -9.26 3.23
C ILE A 32 5.22 -9.42 4.13
N TYR A 33 6.34 -8.81 3.74
CA TYR A 33 7.59 -8.89 4.48
C TYR A 33 7.46 -8.21 5.86
N CYS A 34 6.88 -7.01 5.92
CA CYS A 34 6.63 -6.33 7.20
C CYS A 34 5.72 -7.15 8.14
N ARG A 35 4.70 -7.81 7.59
CA ARG A 35 3.79 -8.67 8.36
C ARG A 35 4.50 -9.89 8.94
N LEU A 36 5.40 -10.52 8.17
CA LEU A 36 6.11 -11.73 8.60
C LEU A 36 7.12 -11.47 9.74
N TRP A 37 7.83 -10.34 9.73
CA TRP A 37 8.94 -10.12 10.68
C TRP A 37 8.72 -9.07 11.75
N ARG A 38 7.72 -8.18 11.63
CA ARG A 38 7.53 -7.07 12.58
C ARG A 38 6.12 -6.95 13.13
N TRP A 39 5.11 -6.96 12.26
CA TRP A 39 3.73 -6.63 12.63
C TRP A 39 2.75 -7.67 12.09
N PRO A 40 2.54 -8.80 12.80
CA PRO A 40 1.67 -9.88 12.32
C PRO A 40 0.21 -9.44 12.09
N ASP A 41 -0.21 -8.40 12.79
CA ASP A 41 -1.54 -7.78 12.74
C ASP A 41 -1.68 -6.67 11.69
N LEU A 42 -0.62 -6.37 10.91
CA LEU A 42 -0.64 -5.35 9.86
C LEU A 42 -1.70 -5.67 8.81
N GLN A 43 -2.67 -4.78 8.60
CA GLN A 43 -3.81 -5.00 7.69
C GLN A 43 -3.50 -4.48 6.29
N SER A 44 -2.96 -3.26 6.19
CA SER A 44 -2.79 -2.56 4.91
C SER A 44 -1.46 -1.82 4.79
N HIS A 45 -1.07 -1.49 3.56
CA HIS A 45 0.09 -0.63 3.28
C HIS A 45 -0.07 0.79 3.82
N HIS A 46 -1.30 1.27 4.05
CA HIS A 46 -1.53 2.60 4.62
C HIS A 46 -1.01 2.73 6.06
N GLU A 47 -0.83 1.62 6.76
CA GLU A 47 -0.21 1.59 8.08
C GLU A 47 1.33 1.63 8.02
N LEU A 48 1.93 1.68 6.82
CA LEU A 48 3.38 1.72 6.64
C LEU A 48 3.83 3.02 6.00
N LYS A 49 4.87 3.63 6.58
CA LYS A 49 5.60 4.76 5.98
C LYS A 49 7.07 4.40 5.87
N ALA A 50 7.68 4.61 4.70
CA ALA A 50 9.12 4.39 4.54
C ALA A 50 9.92 5.46 5.31
N ILE A 51 11.14 5.11 5.72
CA ILE A 51 12.12 6.07 6.22
C ILE A 51 12.64 6.94 5.07
N GLU A 52 13.06 8.16 5.37
CA GLU A 52 13.45 9.16 4.36
C GLU A 52 14.68 8.74 3.55
N SER A 53 15.58 7.96 4.15
CA SER A 53 16.79 7.43 3.49
C SER A 53 16.54 6.23 2.57
N CYS A 54 15.30 5.75 2.45
CA CYS A 54 15.00 4.60 1.61
C CYS A 54 14.83 5.00 0.14
N GLU A 55 15.86 4.76 -0.67
CA GLU A 55 15.85 5.07 -2.11
C GLU A 55 14.84 4.25 -2.93
N TYR A 56 14.41 3.10 -2.41
CA TYR A 56 13.50 2.17 -3.09
C TYR A 56 12.15 2.06 -2.35
N ALA A 57 11.74 3.12 -1.66
CA ALA A 57 10.47 3.13 -0.95
C ALA A 57 9.26 2.92 -1.90
N PHE A 58 8.23 2.23 -1.42
CA PHE A 58 7.03 1.90 -2.21
C PHE A 58 6.34 3.14 -2.83
N ASN A 59 6.31 4.27 -2.12
CA ASN A 59 5.68 5.51 -2.60
C ASN A 59 6.43 6.18 -3.76
N LEU A 60 7.69 5.80 -4.03
CA LEU A 60 8.48 6.34 -5.14
C LEU A 60 8.11 5.72 -6.51
N LYS A 61 7.24 4.69 -6.53
CA LYS A 61 6.71 4.06 -7.76
C LYS A 61 7.80 3.66 -8.77
N ARG A 62 8.93 3.15 -8.28
CA ARG A 62 10.00 2.58 -9.12
C ARG A 62 9.65 1.15 -9.54
N ASP A 63 10.39 0.62 -10.52
CA ASP A 63 10.30 -0.79 -10.93
C ASP A 63 10.73 -1.76 -9.82
N GLU A 64 11.46 -1.24 -8.83
CA GLU A 64 12.00 -2.01 -7.71
C GLU A 64 11.52 -1.43 -6.39
N VAL A 65 11.15 -2.31 -5.46
CA VAL A 65 10.66 -1.92 -4.14
C VAL A 65 11.49 -2.53 -3.01
N CYS A 66 11.82 -1.71 -2.02
CA CYS A 66 12.43 -2.16 -0.79
C CYS A 66 11.42 -2.98 0.01
N VAL A 67 11.81 -4.19 0.41
CA VAL A 67 11.01 -5.09 1.25
C VAL A 67 11.60 -5.28 2.64
N ASN A 68 12.71 -4.59 2.96
CA ASN A 68 13.29 -4.64 4.30
C ASN A 68 12.30 -4.05 5.33
N PRO A 69 11.78 -4.85 6.28
CA PRO A 69 10.81 -4.37 7.27
C PRO A 69 11.32 -3.19 8.11
N TYR A 70 12.63 -3.07 8.29
CA TYR A 70 13.25 -2.00 9.08
C TYR A 70 13.36 -0.67 8.34
N HIS A 71 13.10 -0.64 7.03
CA HIS A 71 13.01 0.60 6.25
C HIS A 71 11.60 1.20 6.28
N TYR A 72 10.67 0.57 6.98
CA TYR A 72 9.31 1.06 7.19
C TYR A 72 9.06 1.31 8.68
N ARG A 73 8.23 2.30 8.99
CA ARG A 73 7.67 2.55 10.31
C ARG A 73 6.16 2.38 10.25
N ARG A 74 5.56 1.85 11.32
CA ARG A 74 4.11 1.78 11.43
C ARG A 74 3.55 3.18 11.72
N VAL A 75 2.45 3.51 11.08
CA VAL A 75 1.70 4.76 11.29
C VAL A 75 0.23 4.42 11.48
N GLU A 76 -0.47 5.25 12.25
CA GLU A 76 -1.92 5.14 12.37
C GLU A 76 -2.58 5.59 11.07
N THR A 77 -3.51 4.79 10.57
CA THR A 77 -4.35 5.19 9.44
C THR A 77 -5.36 6.23 9.92
N PRO A 78 -5.46 7.40 9.28
CA PRO A 78 -6.44 8.40 9.67
C PRO A 78 -7.85 7.80 9.57
N VAL A 79 -8.62 7.92 10.64
CA VAL A 79 -10.02 7.51 10.66
C VAL A 79 -10.78 8.51 9.81
N LEU A 80 -11.32 8.07 8.67
CA LEU A 80 -12.18 8.92 7.87
C LEU A 80 -13.50 9.14 8.61
N PRO A 81 -14.05 10.38 8.64
CA PRO A 81 -15.36 10.62 9.20
C PRO A 81 -16.41 9.80 8.41
N PRO A 82 -17.48 9.32 9.06
CA PRO A 82 -18.54 8.59 8.37
C PRO A 82 -19.17 9.47 7.30
N ILE A 83 -19.08 9.05 6.04
CA ILE A 83 -19.75 9.73 4.93
C ILE A 83 -21.17 9.16 4.82
N TYR A 84 -22.18 10.00 5.01
CA TYR A 84 -23.56 9.64 4.70
C TYR A 84 -23.74 9.66 3.18
N VAL A 85 -23.85 8.48 2.59
CA VAL A 85 -24.35 8.33 1.21
C VAL A 85 -25.88 8.25 1.26
N PRO A 86 -26.62 9.14 0.59
CA PRO A 86 -28.06 8.99 0.42
C PRO A 86 -28.35 7.66 -0.28
N ARG A 87 -29.08 6.76 0.39
CA ARG A 87 -29.47 5.43 -0.15
C ARG A 87 -30.68 5.49 -1.08
N ASN A 88 -31.20 6.66 -1.42
CA ASN A 88 -32.39 6.80 -2.24
C ASN A 88 -32.00 6.92 -3.72
N PRO A 89 -32.28 5.93 -4.58
CA PRO A 89 -32.10 6.05 -6.04
C PRO A 89 -33.17 6.92 -6.73
N GLY A 90 -33.72 7.93 -6.05
CA GLY A 90 -34.82 8.74 -6.58
C GLY A 90 -34.71 10.18 -6.11
N GLU A 91 -34.01 10.98 -6.90
CA GLU A 91 -34.10 12.45 -7.09
C GLU A 91 -32.70 12.99 -7.41
N VAL A 92 -32.28 12.80 -8.65
CA VAL A 92 -31.31 13.68 -9.28
C VAL A 92 -32.11 14.85 -9.83
N PRO A 93 -31.96 16.09 -9.34
CA PRO A 93 -32.58 17.24 -9.99
C PRO A 93 -31.89 17.47 -11.33
N THR A 94 -32.54 17.08 -12.43
CA THR A 94 -32.03 17.23 -13.81
C THR A 94 -32.11 18.67 -14.34
N GLN A 95 -32.06 19.70 -13.49
CA GLN A 95 -32.07 21.08 -13.97
C GLN A 95 -30.85 21.84 -13.47
N LEU A 96 -29.83 21.86 -14.33
CA LEU A 96 -28.83 22.93 -14.35
C LEU A 96 -29.56 24.23 -14.74
N PRO A 97 -29.47 25.31 -13.95
CA PRO A 97 -30.03 26.60 -14.36
C PRO A 97 -29.24 27.15 -15.56
N HIS A 98 -29.98 27.61 -16.58
CA HIS A 98 -29.47 28.41 -17.70
C HIS A 98 -29.39 29.89 -17.27
#